data_AF-A0A2V9QZT2-F1
#
_entry.id   AF-A0A2V9QZT2-F1
#
_cell.length_a   1.000
_cell.length_b   1.000
_cell.length_c   1.000
_cell.angle_alpha   90.00
_cell.angle_beta   90.00
_cell.angle_gamma   90.00
#
_symmetry.space_group_name_H-M   'P 1'
#
loop_
_entity.id
_entity.type
_entity.pdbx_description
1 polymer ?
#
loop_
_entity_poly.entity_id
_entity_poly.type
_entity_poly.pdbx_seq_one_letter_code
_entity_poly.pdbx_strand_id
1 'polypeptide(L)'
;MIPKPGVYVTLSTIGEKQYPSVTNVGMRPTVSGKDLRVESHLLQTEFWETPGSMELAFLHRLRDEHKFDSIEALRAQIERDCQKAVRFFGLMNKLRQDRRPLFEPFDLEIKG
;
A
#
# COMPACT_ATOMS: atom_id res chain seq x y z
N MET A 1 -11.70 10.70 -7.52
CA MET A 1 -10.66 10.42 -8.55
C MET A 1 -10.15 9.00 -8.33
N ILE A 2 -9.97 8.20 -9.38
CA ILE A 2 -9.50 6.81 -9.29
C ILE A 2 -8.02 6.77 -9.71
N PRO A 3 -7.12 6.07 -8.99
CA PRO A 3 -5.72 5.93 -9.39
C PRO A 3 -5.58 5.29 -10.77
N LYS A 4 -4.50 5.61 -11.49
CA LYS A 4 -4.16 4.91 -12.74
C LYS A 4 -4.06 3.40 -12.48
N PRO A 5 -4.44 2.53 -13.43
CA PRO A 5 -4.17 1.11 -13.30
C PRO A 5 -2.69 0.81 -13.03
N GLY A 6 -2.43 -0.17 -12.18
CA GLY A 6 -1.09 -0.54 -11.77
C GLY A 6 -1.03 -1.18 -10.38
N VAL A 7 0.20 -1.41 -9.92
CA VAL A 7 0.47 -1.98 -8.60
C VAL A 7 1.06 -0.91 -7.70
N TYR A 8 0.58 -0.85 -6.47
CA TYR A 8 0.86 0.19 -5.50
C TYR A 8 1.30 -0.40 -4.16
N VAL A 9 2.17 0.32 -3.48
CA VAL A 9 2.33 0.21 -2.02
C VAL A 9 1.21 1.01 -1.38
N THR A 10 0.49 0.36 -0.48
CA THR A 10 -0.69 0.90 0.19
C THR A 10 -0.61 0.66 1.69
N LEU A 11 -1.36 1.45 2.45
CA LEU A 11 -1.71 1.16 3.83
C LEU A 11 -3.20 0.86 3.88
N SER A 12 -3.53 -0.34 4.35
CA SER A 12 -4.89 -0.83 4.45
C SER A 12 -5.41 -0.65 5.88
N THR A 13 -6.52 0.07 6.05
CA THR A 13 -7.19 0.19 7.34
C THR A 13 -8.40 -0.75 7.36
N ILE A 14 -8.45 -1.65 8.35
CA ILE A 14 -9.57 -2.56 8.58
C ILE A 14 -9.90 -2.49 10.08
N GLY A 15 -11.12 -2.08 10.40
CA GLY A 15 -11.47 -1.66 11.76
C GLY A 15 -10.54 -0.53 12.22
N GLU A 16 -9.90 -0.72 13.37
CA GLU A 16 -8.94 0.24 13.95
C GLU A 16 -7.47 -0.07 13.60
N LYS A 17 -7.23 -1.15 12.84
CA LYS A 17 -5.88 -1.63 12.55
C LYS A 17 -5.43 -1.22 11.15
N GLN A 18 -4.14 -0.93 11.05
CA GLN A 18 -3.49 -0.59 9.80
C GLN A 18 -2.48 -1.67 9.40
N TYR A 19 -2.54 -2.08 8.13
CA TYR A 19 -1.74 -3.15 7.57
C TYR A 19 -0.96 -2.65 6.35
N PRO A 20 0.38 -2.76 6.33
CA PRO A 20 1.16 -2.60 5.11
C PRO A 20 0.65 -3.52 4.02
N SER A 21 0.50 -3.03 2.80
CA SER A 21 -0.09 -3.81 1.73
C SER A 21 0.46 -3.48 0.35
N VAL A 22 0.21 -4.42 -0.57
CA VAL A 22 0.37 -4.23 -2.01
C VAL A 22 -1.00 -4.32 -2.65
N THR A 23 -1.40 -3.29 -3.40
CA THR A 23 -2.70 -3.23 -4.07
C THR A 23 -2.54 -3.17 -5.58
N ASN A 24 -3.21 -4.07 -6.28
CA ASN A 24 -3.45 -3.97 -7.71
C ASN A 24 -4.73 -3.18 -7.97
N VAL A 25 -4.65 -2.20 -8.87
CA VAL A 25 -5.79 -1.51 -9.47
C VAL A 25 -5.80 -1.89 -10.94
N GLY A 26 -6.81 -2.63 -11.39
CA GLY A 26 -6.81 -3.24 -12.72
C GLY A 26 -8.19 -3.39 -13.33
N MET A 27 -8.24 -3.56 -14.65
CA MET A 27 -9.50 -3.79 -15.37
C MET A 27 -9.65 -5.26 -15.73
N ARG A 28 -10.69 -5.93 -15.23
CA ARG A 28 -11.02 -7.30 -15.65
C ARG A 28 -11.91 -7.23 -16.89
N PRO A 29 -11.54 -7.85 -18.03
CA PRO A 29 -12.48 -8.05 -19.12
C PRO A 29 -13.62 -8.95 -18.65
N THR A 30 -14.85 -8.48 -18.74
CA THR A 30 -16.07 -9.24 -18.50
C THR A 30 -16.87 -9.33 -19.79
N VAL A 31 -17.77 -10.32 -19.88
CA VAL A 31 -18.61 -10.52 -21.09
C VAL A 31 -19.48 -9.28 -21.39
N SER A 32 -19.78 -8.48 -20.37
CA SER A 32 -20.58 -7.25 -20.45
C SER A 32 -19.77 -5.94 -20.44
N GLY A 33 -18.43 -5.98 -20.43
CA GLY A 33 -17.60 -4.76 -20.40
C GLY A 33 -16.23 -4.92 -19.74
N LYS A 34 -15.73 -3.84 -19.13
CA LYS A 34 -14.53 -3.87 -18.30
C LYS A 34 -14.89 -3.36 -16.91
N ASP A 35 -14.70 -4.21 -15.89
CA ASP A 35 -14.93 -3.82 -14.50
C ASP A 35 -13.60 -3.50 -13.82
N LEU A 36 -13.55 -2.36 -13.13
CA LEU A 36 -12.42 -2.00 -12.28
C LEU A 36 -12.41 -2.92 -11.06
N ARG A 37 -11.25 -3.51 -10.78
CA ARG A 37 -10.98 -4.25 -9.56
C ARG A 37 -9.84 -3.61 -8.79
N VAL A 38 -10.01 -3.60 -7.47
CA VAL A 38 -8.99 -3.19 -6.53
C VAL A 38 -8.77 -4.37 -5.59
N GLU A 39 -7.61 -5.02 -5.70
CA GLU A 39 -7.29 -6.23 -4.96
C GLU A 39 -6.04 -5.96 -4.12
N SER A 40 -6.12 -6.21 -2.82
CA SER A 40 -5.04 -5.89 -1.89
C SER A 40 -4.52 -7.14 -1.20
N HIS A 41 -3.21 -7.30 -1.19
CA HIS A 41 -2.51 -8.30 -0.41
C HIS A 41 -1.92 -7.62 0.84
N LEU A 42 -2.38 -8.02 2.02
CA LEU A 42 -1.84 -7.55 3.29
C LEU A 42 -0.51 -8.26 3.57
N LEU A 43 0.53 -7.49 3.91
CA LEU A 43 1.87 -8.01 4.14
C LEU A 43 2.03 -8.47 5.59
N GLN A 44 2.77 -9.56 5.79
CA GLN A 44 3.25 -10.03 7.10
C GLN A 44 2.14 -10.20 8.15
N THR A 45 0.95 -10.62 7.73
CA THR A 45 -0.19 -10.80 8.63
C THR A 45 -0.99 -12.04 8.27
N GLU A 46 -1.40 -12.80 9.29
CA GLU A 46 -2.51 -13.74 9.18
C GLU A 46 -3.79 -12.97 9.49
N PHE A 47 -4.58 -12.72 8.45
CA PHE A 47 -5.82 -11.97 8.57
C PHE A 47 -6.97 -12.94 8.90
N TRP A 48 -7.53 -12.83 10.10
CA TRP A 48 -8.62 -13.66 10.59
C TRP A 48 -9.91 -12.86 10.87
N GLU A 49 -9.94 -11.57 10.51
CA GLU A 49 -11.10 -10.73 10.77
C GLU A 49 -12.24 -10.99 9.77
N THR A 50 -13.47 -10.86 10.24
CA THR A 50 -14.69 -10.99 9.43
C THR A 50 -14.66 -9.98 8.28
N PRO A 51 -15.14 -10.35 7.07
CA PRO A 51 -15.27 -9.40 5.96
C PRO A 51 -16.05 -8.14 6.38
N GLY A 52 -15.52 -6.97 6.04
CA GLY A 52 -16.06 -5.67 6.43
C GLY A 52 -15.56 -4.53 5.55
N SER A 53 -15.77 -3.28 5.98
CA SER A 53 -15.24 -2.11 5.26
C SER A 53 -13.72 -2.03 5.39
N MET A 54 -13.08 -1.62 4.30
CA MET A 54 -11.64 -1.46 4.21
C MET A 54 -11.34 -0.12 3.53
N GLU A 55 -10.39 0.61 4.09
CA GLU A 55 -9.87 1.84 3.51
C GLU A 55 -8.45 1.63 3.00
N LEU A 56 -8.09 2.35 1.92
CA LEU A 56 -6.77 2.27 1.29
C LEU A 56 -6.15 3.66 1.19
N ALA A 57 -4.98 3.82 1.79
CA ALA A 57 -4.09 4.95 1.51
C ALA A 57 -3.04 4.53 0.48
N PHE A 58 -3.05 5.16 -0.70
CA PHE A 58 -2.06 4.92 -1.76
C PHE A 58 -0.78 5.71 -1.45
N LEU A 59 0.32 5.01 -1.17
CA LEU A 59 1.57 5.64 -0.72
C LEU A 59 2.59 5.78 -1.84
N HIS A 60 2.73 4.74 -2.66
CA HIS A 60 3.73 4.73 -3.73
C HIS A 60 3.30 3.82 -4.88
N ARG A 61 3.60 4.20 -6.11
CA ARG A 61 3.32 3.38 -7.29
C ARG A 61 4.53 2.54 -7.64
N LEU A 62 4.36 1.22 -7.75
CA LEU A 62 5.43 0.28 -8.09
C LEU A 62 5.61 0.09 -9.59
N ARG A 63 4.50 -0.11 -10.33
CA ARG A 63 4.53 -0.37 -11.78
C ARG A 63 3.14 -0.27 -12.43
N ASP A 64 3.13 -0.20 -13.76
CA ASP A 64 1.95 -0.49 -14.57
C ASP A 64 1.55 -1.97 -14.49
N GLU A 65 0.32 -2.27 -14.91
CA GLU A 65 -0.12 -3.65 -15.13
C GLU A 65 0.70 -4.28 -16.26
N HIS A 66 0.94 -5.59 -16.16
CA HIS A 66 1.72 -6.35 -17.12
C HIS A 66 1.07 -7.72 -17.29
N LYS A 67 0.98 -8.20 -18.54
CA LYS A 67 0.56 -9.58 -18.83
C LYS A 67 1.79 -10.48 -18.70
N PHE A 68 1.63 -11.62 -18.06
CA PHE A 68 2.71 -12.60 -17.90
C PHE A 68 2.45 -13.80 -18.78
N ASP A 69 3.50 -14.34 -19.36
CA ASP A 69 3.44 -15.51 -20.24
C ASP A 69 3.32 -16.83 -19.46
N SER A 70 3.54 -16.80 -18.14
CA SER A 70 3.36 -17.95 -17.25
C SER A 70 2.94 -17.56 -15.83
N ILE A 71 2.40 -18.55 -15.10
CA ILE A 71 2.03 -18.41 -13.68
C ILE A 71 3.29 -18.20 -12.84
N GLU A 72 4.40 -18.84 -13.20
CA GLU A 72 5.70 -18.72 -12.53
C GLU A 72 6.24 -17.31 -12.65
N ALA A 73 6.16 -16.70 -13.84
CA ALA A 73 6.58 -15.33 -14.08
C ALA A 73 5.72 -14.32 -13.29
N LEU A 74 4.40 -14.54 -13.24
CA LEU A 74 3.48 -13.75 -12.42
C LEU A 74 3.83 -13.85 -10.93
N ARG A 75 4.00 -15.06 -10.39
CA ARG A 75 4.37 -15.29 -8.98
C ARG A 75 5.67 -14.59 -8.63
N ALA A 76 6.71 -14.77 -9.45
CA ALA A 76 8.00 -14.13 -9.23
C ALA A 76 7.88 -12.58 -9.25
N GLN A 77 6.98 -12.02 -10.07
CA GLN A 77 6.74 -10.57 -10.04
C GLN A 77 6.01 -10.13 -8.77
N ILE A 78 4.98 -10.86 -8.33
CA ILE A 78 4.25 -10.55 -7.09
C ILE A 78 5.21 -10.56 -5.91
N GLU A 79 6.10 -11.55 -5.81
CA GLU A 79 7.13 -11.60 -4.76
C GLU A 79 8.05 -10.38 -4.79
N ARG A 80 8.52 -9.96 -5.97
CA ARG A 80 9.32 -8.73 -6.12
C ARG A 80 8.55 -7.48 -5.69
N ASP A 81 7.27 -7.39 -6.01
CA ASP A 81 6.42 -6.27 -5.64
C ASP A 81 6.24 -6.22 -4.10
N CYS A 82 5.99 -7.37 -3.46
CA CYS A 82 5.93 -7.48 -2.00
C CYS A 82 7.27 -7.11 -1.33
N GLN A 83 8.40 -7.59 -1.84
CA GLN A 83 9.73 -7.23 -1.30
C GLN A 83 10.01 -5.73 -1.39
N LYS A 84 9.63 -5.08 -2.49
CA LYS A 84 9.74 -3.62 -2.63
C LYS A 84 8.88 -2.89 -1.61
N ALA A 85 7.66 -3.35 -1.37
CA ALA A 85 6.77 -2.77 -0.37
C ALA A 85 7.32 -2.94 1.06
N VAL A 86 7.82 -4.13 1.42
CA VAL A 86 8.48 -4.36 2.72
C VAL A 86 9.66 -3.41 2.91
N ARG A 87 10.51 -3.23 1.88
CA ARG A 87 11.63 -2.27 1.92
C ARG A 87 11.13 -0.83 2.08
N PHE A 88 10.06 -0.45 1.39
CA PHE A 88 9.45 0.89 1.50
C PHE A 88 9.03 1.18 2.95
N PHE A 89 8.30 0.27 3.58
CA PHE A 89 7.86 0.44 4.97
C PHE A 89 9.04 0.41 5.96
N GLY A 90 10.04 -0.43 5.72
CA GLY A 90 11.28 -0.43 6.53
C GLY A 90 12.00 0.92 6.51
N LEU A 91 12.11 1.56 5.34
CA LEU A 91 12.70 2.90 5.23
C LEU A 91 11.82 3.98 5.88
N MET A 92 10.50 3.92 5.65
CA MET A 92 9.56 4.88 6.25
C MET A 92 9.60 4.82 7.77
N ASN A 93 9.71 3.63 8.37
CA ASN A 93 9.81 3.46 9.82
C ASN A 93 11.12 4.03 10.37
N LYS A 94 12.26 3.79 9.71
CA LYS A 94 13.54 4.42 10.06
C LYS A 94 13.43 5.95 10.02
N LEU A 95 12.91 6.50 8.92
CA LEU A 95 12.74 7.94 8.76
C LEU A 95 11.79 8.56 9.80
N ARG A 96 10.80 7.82 10.30
CA ARG A 96 9.90 8.29 11.37
C ARG A 96 10.59 8.27 12.73
N GLN A 97 11.41 7.26 13.00
CA GLN A 97 12.16 7.14 14.25
C GLN A 97 13.32 8.14 14.34
N ASP A 98 13.94 8.46 13.19
CA ASP A 98 15.04 9.43 13.09
C ASP A 98 14.56 10.90 13.05
N ARG A 99 13.23 11.16 13.08
CA ARG A 99 12.71 12.53 13.25
C ARG A 99 12.93 12.99 14.69
N ARG A 100 14.14 13.48 14.99
CA ARG A 100 14.25 14.63 15.90
C ARG A 100 13.32 15.73 15.35
N PRO A 101 12.52 16.39 16.21
CA PRO A 101 11.66 17.47 15.72
C PRO A 101 12.54 18.51 15.01
N LEU A 102 12.21 18.82 13.75
CA LEU A 102 12.93 19.81 12.94
C LEU A 102 12.78 21.24 13.50
N PHE A 103 11.86 21.42 14.46
CA PHE A 103 11.70 22.60 15.26
C PHE A 103 11.43 22.16 16.70
N GLU A 104 12.28 22.54 17.64
CA GLU A 104 11.88 22.55 19.04
C GLU A 104 10.75 23.58 19.21
N PRO A 105 9.80 23.38 20.15
CA PRO A 105 8.90 24.45 20.54
C PRO A 105 9.78 25.64 20.93
N PHE A 106 9.63 26.77 20.25
CA PHE A 106 10.13 28.01 20.83
C PHE A 106 9.35 28.19 22.12
N ASP A 107 10.01 28.00 23.26
CA ASP A 107 9.57 28.54 24.54
C ASP A 107 9.50 30.06 24.38
N LEU A 108 8.34 30.54 23.90
CA LEU A 108 7.98 31.93 24.04
C LEU A 108 7.60 32.09 25.51
N GLU A 109 8.59 32.40 26.36
CA GLU A 109 8.34 33.11 27.61
C GLU A 109 7.59 34.39 27.25
N ILE A 110 6.26 34.33 27.27
CA ILE A 110 5.46 35.53 27.41
C ILE A 110 5.56 35.91 28.88
N LYS A 111 6.57 36.73 29.19
CA LYS A 111 6.49 37.65 30.32
C LYS A 111 5.38 38.64 30.02
N GLY A 112 4.30 38.54 30.78
CA GLY A 112 3.17 39.48 30.80
C GLY A 112 2.20 39.07 31.87
#